data_AF-A0A9Q4A6S7-F1
#
_entry.id   AF-A0A9Q4A6S7-F1
#
_cell.length_a   1.000
_cell.length_b   1.000
_cell.length_c   1.000
_cell.angle_alpha   90.00
_cell.angle_beta   90.00
_cell.angle_gamma   90.00
#
_symmetry.space_group_name_H-M   'P 1'
#
loop_
_entity.id
_entity.type
_entity.pdbx_description
1 polymer ?
#
loop_
_entity_poly.entity_id
_entity_poly.type
_entity_poly.pdbx_seq_one_letter_code
_entity_poly.pdbx_strand_id
1 'polypeptide(L)'
;MTDLIRLLPSVELVQRIDALLPQTQCGKCGHSGCQPYADGIAGGEAINKCPPGGEETIAQLADLLSVPTLPLDTERGSAPAQVAFIREAECIGCTKCIQACPVDAIVGAARLMHTVIIDECTGCDLCVAPCPVDCIEMRPLPLAMVTPIVGGLAPTTELQQARLKKRTHARLRFESRNARLHREQQARLAERLARSKKTEASRDTALGSAVKHVQPDKAATPDDALKKARIALAMSRAQLNKSLKAFGHPPVAEQAARLVELQREYEAAEQALNTLLTASSTTDTQETFCP
;
A
#
# COMPACT_ATOMS: atom_id res chain seq x y z
N MET A 1 20.48 -25.57 -29.90
CA MET A 1 19.90 -25.47 -28.55
C MET A 1 19.21 -24.13 -28.29
N THR A 2 19.54 -23.07 -29.04
CA THR A 2 18.86 -21.75 -28.99
C THR A 2 17.37 -21.79 -29.37
N ASP A 3 16.95 -22.78 -30.17
CA ASP A 3 15.56 -22.93 -30.63
C ASP A 3 14.59 -23.50 -29.58
N LEU A 4 15.07 -24.15 -28.51
CA LEU A 4 14.21 -24.82 -27.53
C LEU A 4 13.54 -23.84 -26.55
N ILE A 5 14.18 -22.70 -26.26
CA ILE A 5 13.61 -21.65 -25.40
C ILE A 5 12.53 -20.87 -26.15
N ARG A 6 12.66 -20.73 -27.48
CA ARG A 6 11.68 -20.02 -28.33
C ARG A 6 10.36 -20.79 -28.53
N LEU A 7 10.30 -22.04 -28.09
CA LEU A 7 9.14 -22.93 -28.13
C LEU A 7 8.38 -23.01 -26.80
N LEU A 8 8.92 -22.44 -25.72
CA LEU A 8 8.20 -22.38 -24.44
C LEU A 8 7.11 -21.30 -24.53
N PRO A 9 5.86 -21.60 -24.11
CA PRO A 9 4.84 -20.57 -23.94
C PRO A 9 5.37 -19.46 -23.04
N SER A 10 5.12 -18.19 -23.38
CA SER A 10 5.63 -17.03 -22.61
C SER A 10 5.33 -17.12 -21.11
N VAL A 11 4.19 -17.68 -20.75
CA VAL A 11 3.76 -17.92 -19.36
C VAL A 11 4.68 -18.89 -18.62
N GLU A 12 5.11 -19.97 -19.26
CA GLU A 12 6.04 -20.96 -18.66
C GLU A 12 7.42 -20.34 -18.41
N LEU A 13 7.91 -19.51 -19.33
CA LEU A 13 9.21 -18.84 -19.17
C LEU A 13 9.21 -17.87 -17.98
N VAL A 14 8.16 -17.05 -17.86
CA VAL A 14 7.99 -16.13 -16.72
C VAL A 14 8.02 -16.89 -15.39
N GLN A 15 7.30 -18.00 -15.29
CA GLN A 15 7.25 -18.80 -14.07
C GLN A 15 8.61 -19.38 -13.69
N ARG A 16 9.39 -19.84 -14.69
CA ARG A 16 10.75 -20.34 -14.48
C ARG A 16 11.69 -19.22 -14.01
N ILE A 17 11.59 -18.03 -14.60
CA ILE A 17 12.36 -16.86 -14.17
C ILE A 17 12.00 -16.47 -12.74
N ASP A 18 10.71 -16.33 -12.44
CA ASP A 18 10.23 -15.98 -11.10
C ASP A 18 10.73 -16.97 -10.04
N ALA A 19 10.77 -18.27 -10.34
CA ALA A 19 11.30 -19.29 -9.44
C ALA A 19 12.77 -19.13 -9.07
N LEU A 20 13.56 -18.46 -9.91
CA LEU A 20 14.98 -18.19 -9.65
C LEU A 20 15.19 -16.90 -8.85
N LEU A 21 14.24 -15.97 -8.89
CA LEU A 21 14.33 -14.70 -8.17
C LEU A 21 14.35 -14.92 -6.65
N PRO A 22 14.91 -13.96 -5.88
CA PRO A 22 15.07 -14.10 -4.43
C PRO A 22 13.75 -14.02 -3.65
N GLN A 23 12.61 -13.68 -4.27
CA GLN A 23 11.29 -13.68 -3.62
C GLN A 23 11.19 -12.76 -2.38
N THR A 24 11.99 -11.68 -2.31
CA THR A 24 11.93 -10.69 -1.23
C THR A 24 10.80 -9.69 -1.40
N GLN A 25 10.31 -9.48 -2.62
CA GLN A 25 9.28 -8.49 -2.98
C GLN A 25 9.65 -7.02 -2.65
N CYS A 26 10.93 -6.72 -2.45
CA CYS A 26 11.38 -5.40 -1.97
C CYS A 26 11.32 -4.26 -3.01
N GLY A 27 11.18 -4.57 -4.30
CA GLY A 27 11.11 -3.59 -5.38
C GLY A 27 12.38 -2.78 -5.68
N LYS A 28 13.54 -3.13 -5.09
CA LYS A 28 14.83 -2.43 -5.34
C LYS A 28 15.25 -2.42 -6.82
N CYS A 29 14.78 -3.39 -7.61
CA CYS A 29 15.03 -3.44 -9.06
C CYS A 29 14.17 -2.44 -9.88
N GLY A 30 13.23 -1.74 -9.24
CA GLY A 30 12.30 -0.81 -9.90
C GLY A 30 10.92 -1.41 -10.25
N HIS A 31 10.72 -2.71 -9.98
CA HIS A 31 9.45 -3.40 -10.16
C HIS A 31 8.66 -3.50 -8.85
N SER A 32 7.35 -3.74 -8.91
CA SER A 32 6.50 -3.87 -7.70
C SER A 32 6.68 -5.19 -6.94
N GLY A 33 7.43 -6.15 -7.51
CA GLY A 33 7.71 -7.45 -6.92
C GLY A 33 8.60 -8.29 -7.83
N CYS A 34 8.80 -9.56 -7.46
CA CYS A 34 9.60 -10.50 -8.25
C CYS A 34 8.91 -10.87 -9.57
N GLN A 35 7.61 -11.20 -9.55
CA GLN A 35 6.89 -11.62 -10.75
C GLN A 35 6.89 -10.56 -11.87
N PRO A 36 6.65 -9.26 -11.62
CA PRO A 36 6.74 -8.25 -12.68
C PRO A 36 8.15 -8.08 -13.27
N TYR A 37 9.20 -8.29 -12.45
CA TYR A 37 10.56 -8.32 -12.98
C TYR A 37 10.80 -9.57 -13.84
N ALA A 38 10.21 -10.70 -13.48
CA ALA A 38 10.25 -11.91 -14.29
C ALA A 38 9.57 -11.71 -15.67
N ASP A 39 8.43 -11.00 -15.71
CA ASP A 39 7.79 -10.58 -16.96
C ASP A 39 8.72 -9.71 -17.81
N GLY A 40 9.35 -8.72 -17.17
CA GLY A 40 10.32 -7.85 -17.82
C GLY A 40 11.47 -8.62 -18.45
N ILE A 41 12.09 -9.55 -17.70
CA ILE A 41 13.17 -10.39 -18.18
C ILE A 41 12.71 -11.28 -19.34
N ALA A 42 11.52 -11.89 -19.26
CA ALA A 42 10.96 -12.68 -20.35
C ALA A 42 10.73 -11.83 -21.61
N GLY A 43 10.44 -10.53 -21.44
CA GLY A 43 10.36 -9.53 -22.51
C GLY A 43 11.70 -8.97 -23.00
N GLY A 44 12.83 -9.43 -22.46
CA GLY A 44 14.18 -9.01 -22.86
C GLY A 44 14.81 -7.91 -21.98
N GLU A 45 14.22 -7.61 -20.82
CA GLU A 45 14.86 -6.73 -19.83
C GLU A 45 16.14 -7.35 -19.25
N ALA A 46 17.10 -6.50 -18.87
CA ALA A 46 18.37 -6.94 -18.30
C ALA A 46 18.19 -7.74 -16.99
N ILE A 47 18.93 -8.85 -16.87
CA ILE A 47 18.87 -9.83 -15.76
C ILE A 47 19.62 -9.41 -14.49
N ASN A 48 20.32 -8.27 -14.50
CA ASN A 48 21.26 -7.85 -13.46
C ASN A 48 20.73 -6.74 -12.53
N LYS A 49 19.43 -6.45 -12.52
CA LYS A 49 18.86 -5.32 -11.78
C LYS A 49 18.46 -5.63 -10.34
N CYS A 50 18.64 -6.87 -9.85
CA CYS A 50 18.12 -7.31 -8.56
C CYS A 50 19.23 -7.41 -7.49
N PRO A 51 19.45 -6.38 -6.63
CA PRO A 51 20.45 -6.44 -5.58
C PRO A 51 20.33 -7.65 -4.63
N PRO A 52 19.11 -8.04 -4.16
CA PRO A 52 18.97 -9.20 -3.29
C PRO A 52 19.30 -10.53 -3.97
N GLY A 53 19.14 -10.59 -5.30
CA GLY A 53 19.42 -11.79 -6.09
C GLY A 53 20.92 -11.99 -6.33
N GLY A 54 21.66 -10.88 -6.47
CA GLY A 54 23.11 -10.88 -6.64
C GLY A 54 23.59 -11.72 -7.83
N GLU A 55 24.87 -12.07 -7.79
CA GLU A 55 25.53 -12.87 -8.83
C GLU A 55 24.93 -14.27 -8.97
N GLU A 56 24.46 -14.87 -7.88
CA GLU A 56 23.86 -16.21 -7.87
C GLU A 56 22.60 -16.26 -8.74
N THR A 57 21.73 -15.26 -8.62
CA THR A 57 20.50 -15.18 -9.42
C THR A 57 20.83 -14.85 -10.88
N ILE A 58 21.78 -13.94 -11.12
CA ILE A 58 22.19 -13.57 -12.47
C ILE A 58 22.75 -14.78 -13.22
N ALA A 59 23.61 -15.59 -12.59
CA ALA A 59 24.17 -16.78 -13.20
C ALA A 59 23.08 -17.80 -13.59
N GLN A 60 22.11 -18.04 -12.69
CA GLN A 60 21.00 -18.96 -12.95
C GLN A 60 20.07 -18.44 -14.06
N LEU A 61 19.82 -17.13 -14.12
CA LEU A 61 19.03 -16.53 -15.19
C LEU A 61 19.75 -16.56 -16.54
N ALA A 62 21.06 -16.29 -16.54
CA ALA A 62 21.91 -16.35 -17.73
C ALA A 62 21.90 -17.76 -18.34
N ASP A 63 22.06 -18.78 -17.50
CA ASP A 63 21.96 -20.19 -17.90
C ASP A 63 20.57 -20.53 -18.46
N LEU A 64 19.51 -20.18 -17.71
CA LEU A 64 18.11 -20.42 -18.12
C LEU A 64 17.78 -19.81 -19.49
N LEU A 65 18.26 -18.59 -19.76
CA LEU A 65 17.96 -17.82 -20.97
C LEU A 65 19.01 -18.04 -22.07
N SER A 66 20.07 -18.79 -21.80
CA SER A 66 21.22 -18.95 -22.71
C SER A 66 21.81 -17.61 -23.18
N VAL A 67 21.98 -16.66 -22.25
CA VAL A 67 22.60 -15.35 -22.48
C VAL A 67 23.88 -15.19 -21.65
N PRO A 68 24.81 -14.29 -22.03
CA PRO A 68 25.98 -14.01 -21.20
C PRO A 68 25.61 -13.46 -19.82
N THR A 69 26.39 -13.81 -18.80
CA THR A 69 26.27 -13.21 -17.46
C THR A 69 26.64 -11.73 -17.51
N LEU A 70 25.87 -10.91 -16.80
CA LEU A 70 26.13 -9.47 -16.66
C LEU A 70 26.62 -9.16 -15.23
N PRO A 71 27.44 -8.12 -15.01
CA PRO A 71 27.75 -7.66 -13.67
C PRO A 71 26.48 -7.08 -13.01
N LEU A 72 26.34 -7.24 -11.68
CA LEU A 72 25.21 -6.68 -10.93
C LEU A 72 25.15 -5.15 -11.11
N ASP A 73 23.96 -4.61 -11.37
CA ASP A 73 23.71 -3.17 -11.41
C ASP A 73 23.80 -2.58 -10.00
N THR A 74 24.93 -1.94 -9.70
CA THR A 74 25.20 -1.35 -8.38
C THR A 74 24.44 -0.06 -8.11
N GLU A 75 23.86 0.60 -9.13
CA GLU A 75 23.07 1.82 -8.95
C GLU A 75 21.76 1.55 -8.19
N ARG A 76 21.33 0.28 -8.15
CA ARG A 76 20.15 -0.19 -7.41
C ARG A 76 20.38 -0.40 -5.91
N GLY A 77 21.60 -0.12 -5.43
CA GLY A 77 21.98 -0.23 -4.02
C GLY A 77 22.35 -1.66 -3.60
N SER A 78 22.51 -1.86 -2.29
CA SER A 78 22.86 -3.16 -1.70
C SER A 78 21.68 -3.81 -0.98
N ALA A 79 21.75 -5.13 -0.82
CA ALA A 79 20.75 -5.92 -0.09
C ALA A 79 21.44 -7.03 0.71
N PRO A 80 22.11 -6.69 1.83
CA PRO A 80 22.75 -7.68 2.69
C PRO A 80 21.71 -8.61 3.33
N ALA A 81 22.16 -9.79 3.78
CA ALA A 81 21.32 -10.69 4.55
C ALA A 81 20.97 -10.07 5.91
N GLN A 82 19.69 -9.75 6.10
CA GLN A 82 19.19 -9.03 7.27
C GLN A 82 17.78 -9.50 7.66
N VAL A 83 17.38 -9.19 8.88
CA VAL A 83 16.06 -9.48 9.44
C VAL A 83 15.52 -8.25 10.16
N ALA A 84 14.21 -8.05 10.09
CA ALA A 84 13.54 -7.01 10.86
C ALA A 84 13.53 -7.38 12.35
N PHE A 85 13.80 -6.40 13.21
CA PHE A 85 13.71 -6.50 14.65
C PHE A 85 12.82 -5.38 15.18
N ILE A 86 11.78 -5.73 15.96
CA ILE A 86 10.86 -4.77 16.53
C ILE A 86 11.24 -4.55 17.99
N ARG A 87 11.50 -3.29 18.39
CA ARG A 87 11.67 -2.91 19.78
C ARG A 87 10.30 -2.95 20.47
N GLU A 88 10.00 -4.06 21.13
CA GLU A 88 8.66 -4.34 21.66
C GLU A 88 8.18 -3.30 22.67
N ALA A 89 9.09 -2.74 23.47
CA ALA A 89 8.79 -1.69 24.45
C ALA A 89 8.24 -0.39 23.84
N GLU A 90 8.53 -0.12 22.56
CA GLU A 90 8.08 1.08 21.85
C GLU A 90 6.88 0.80 20.93
N CYS A 91 6.57 -0.48 20.69
CA CYS A 91 5.54 -0.87 19.75
C CYS A 91 4.13 -0.56 20.29
N ILE A 92 3.42 0.36 19.64
CA ILE A 92 2.05 0.74 20.02
C ILE A 92 0.95 -0.17 19.44
N GLY A 93 1.31 -1.26 18.76
CA GLY A 93 0.32 -2.19 18.19
C GLY A 93 -0.53 -1.62 17.03
N CYS A 94 0.03 -0.74 16.19
CA CYS A 94 -0.73 -0.07 15.11
C CYS A 94 -1.07 -0.92 13.88
N THR A 95 -0.45 -2.11 13.72
CA THR A 95 -0.63 -3.10 12.63
C THR A 95 -0.17 -2.69 11.23
N LYS A 96 0.37 -1.47 11.03
CA LYS A 96 0.88 -1.03 9.71
C LYS A 96 2.01 -1.91 9.17
N CYS A 97 2.89 -2.39 10.06
CA CYS A 97 3.98 -3.30 9.69
C CYS A 97 3.46 -4.66 9.20
N ILE A 98 2.43 -5.23 9.84
CA ILE A 98 1.76 -6.47 9.37
C ILE A 98 1.21 -6.27 7.96
N GLN A 99 0.53 -5.14 7.71
CA GLN A 99 -0.03 -4.85 6.40
C GLN A 99 1.04 -4.69 5.32
N ALA A 100 2.21 -4.16 5.68
CA ALA A 100 3.34 -3.98 4.77
C ALA A 100 4.14 -5.26 4.51
N CYS A 101 4.11 -6.24 5.43
CA CYS A 101 4.90 -7.46 5.30
C CYS A 101 4.35 -8.34 4.15
N PRO A 102 5.13 -8.61 3.10
CA PRO A 102 4.66 -9.36 1.94
C PRO A 102 4.44 -10.85 2.24
N VAL A 103 5.10 -11.39 3.26
CA VAL A 103 5.09 -12.82 3.58
C VAL A 103 4.45 -13.13 4.93
N ASP A 104 3.78 -12.16 5.56
CA ASP A 104 3.18 -12.30 6.90
C ASP A 104 4.17 -12.84 7.96
N ALA A 105 5.42 -12.35 7.96
CA ALA A 105 6.45 -12.73 8.95
C ALA A 105 6.29 -12.00 10.30
N ILE A 106 5.44 -10.98 10.37
CA ILE A 106 5.19 -10.19 11.58
C ILE A 106 3.90 -10.69 12.23
N VAL A 107 3.97 -11.00 13.52
CA VAL A 107 2.83 -11.48 14.32
C VAL A 107 2.49 -10.50 15.44
N GLY A 108 1.22 -10.45 15.80
CA GLY A 108 0.64 -9.62 16.86
C GLY A 108 -0.77 -9.19 16.48
N ALA A 109 -1.34 -8.25 17.23
CA ALA A 109 -2.69 -7.77 16.99
C ALA A 109 -2.82 -6.27 17.29
N ALA A 110 -3.96 -5.69 16.92
CA ALA A 110 -4.24 -4.29 17.24
C ALA A 110 -4.10 -4.02 18.74
N ARG A 111 -3.32 -2.99 19.08
CA ARG A 111 -3.01 -2.57 20.46
C ARG A 111 -2.21 -3.60 21.28
N LEU A 112 -1.63 -4.61 20.64
CA LEU A 112 -0.68 -5.54 21.25
C LEU A 112 0.69 -5.41 20.57
N MET A 113 1.75 -5.77 21.30
CA MET A 113 3.11 -5.74 20.78
C MET A 113 3.28 -6.72 19.60
N HIS A 114 4.03 -6.29 18.60
CA HIS A 114 4.35 -7.12 17.44
C HIS A 114 5.75 -7.69 17.56
N THR A 115 5.96 -8.88 17.01
CA THR A 115 7.28 -9.51 16.90
C THR A 115 7.46 -10.16 15.53
N VAL A 116 8.70 -10.51 15.17
CA VAL A 116 9.08 -11.04 13.85
C VAL A 116 9.43 -12.52 13.99
N ILE A 117 8.80 -13.36 13.18
CA ILE A 117 9.24 -14.74 12.98
C ILE A 117 10.46 -14.71 12.07
N ILE A 118 11.65 -14.81 12.66
CA ILE A 118 12.94 -14.62 11.97
C ILE A 118 13.08 -15.53 10.75
N ASP A 119 12.66 -16.79 10.86
CA ASP A 119 12.80 -17.74 9.75
C ASP A 119 11.91 -17.41 8.54
N GLU A 120 10.79 -16.73 8.78
CA GLU A 120 9.86 -16.29 7.73
C GLU A 120 10.22 -14.93 7.14
N CYS A 121 11.05 -14.14 7.82
CA CYS A 121 11.42 -12.81 7.35
C CYS A 121 12.37 -12.91 6.14
N THR A 122 12.01 -12.18 5.06
CA THR A 122 12.83 -12.12 3.84
C THR A 122 13.90 -11.02 3.86
N GLY A 123 13.90 -10.15 4.89
CA GLY A 123 14.81 -9.02 4.97
C GLY A 123 14.47 -7.86 4.01
N CYS A 124 13.23 -7.80 3.52
CA CYS A 124 12.79 -6.86 2.47
C CYS A 124 12.66 -5.39 2.88
N ASP A 125 12.83 -5.05 4.17
CA ASP A 125 12.74 -3.70 4.77
C ASP A 125 11.42 -2.91 4.60
N LEU A 126 10.44 -3.42 3.86
CA LEU A 126 9.14 -2.76 3.60
C LEU A 126 8.34 -2.38 4.86
N CYS A 127 8.58 -3.04 5.99
CA CYS A 127 7.91 -2.74 7.25
C CYS A 127 8.45 -1.52 8.00
N VAL A 128 9.65 -1.03 7.67
CA VAL A 128 10.32 0.05 8.41
C VAL A 128 9.56 1.36 8.23
N ALA A 129 9.44 1.87 7.00
CA ALA A 129 8.83 3.17 6.72
C ALA A 129 7.35 3.30 7.17
N PRO A 130 6.49 2.26 7.12
CA PRO A 130 5.13 2.35 7.63
C PRO A 130 5.00 2.46 9.15
N CYS A 131 6.06 2.19 9.92
CA CYS A 131 6.03 2.23 11.38
C CYS A 131 5.97 3.69 11.89
N PRO A 132 4.87 4.13 12.54
CA PRO A 132 4.69 5.53 12.93
C PRO A 132 5.52 5.95 14.14
N VAL A 133 6.09 5.00 14.87
CA VAL A 133 6.93 5.22 16.06
C VAL A 133 8.37 4.78 15.83
N ASP A 134 8.72 4.42 14.59
CA ASP A 134 10.09 4.03 14.18
C ASP A 134 10.76 2.96 15.08
N CYS A 135 9.96 1.99 15.56
CA CYS A 135 10.43 0.92 16.45
C CYS A 135 11.03 -0.30 15.71
N ILE A 136 11.31 -0.22 14.41
CA ILE A 136 11.75 -1.36 13.60
C ILE A 136 13.14 -1.12 13.03
N GLU A 137 14.07 -2.02 13.31
CA GLU A 137 15.44 -2.00 12.81
C GLU A 137 15.70 -3.19 11.88
N MET A 138 16.56 -3.01 10.87
CA MET A 138 17.11 -4.13 10.13
C MET A 138 18.44 -4.55 10.77
N ARG A 139 18.51 -5.79 11.24
CA ARG A 139 19.70 -6.37 11.87
C ARG A 139 20.33 -7.44 10.99
N PRO A 140 21.66 -7.67 11.07
CA PRO A 140 22.29 -8.77 10.36
C PRO A 140 21.61 -10.11 10.65
N LEU A 141 21.40 -10.92 9.61
CA LEU A 141 20.77 -12.23 9.76
C LEU A 141 21.71 -13.17 10.54
N PRO A 142 21.23 -13.89 11.58
CA PRO A 142 22.04 -14.87 12.30
C PRO A 142 22.24 -16.13 11.45
N LEU A 143 23.26 -16.12 10.57
CA LEU A 143 23.52 -17.17 9.59
C LEU A 143 23.79 -18.57 10.20
N ALA A 144 24.16 -18.63 11.48
CA ALA A 144 24.31 -19.89 12.21
C ALA A 144 22.98 -20.62 12.45
N MET A 145 21.86 -19.91 12.40
CA MET A 145 20.54 -20.46 12.73
C MET A 145 19.55 -20.40 11.56
N VAL A 146 19.75 -19.46 10.64
CA VAL A 146 18.76 -19.13 9.62
C VAL A 146 19.41 -19.06 8.25
N THR A 147 18.87 -19.84 7.31
CA THR A 147 19.29 -19.80 5.91
C THR A 147 18.96 -18.42 5.31
N PRO A 148 19.92 -17.72 4.69
CA PRO A 148 19.64 -16.45 4.04
C PRO A 148 18.95 -16.66 2.69
N ILE A 149 17.96 -15.83 2.38
CA ILE A 149 17.32 -15.80 1.05
C ILE A 149 18.20 -15.09 0.01
N VAL A 150 18.89 -14.05 0.47
CA VAL A 150 19.68 -13.10 -0.30
C VAL A 150 21.17 -13.34 -0.09
N GLY A 151 22.00 -12.80 -0.98
CA GLY A 151 23.45 -12.81 -0.86
C GLY A 151 24.14 -13.54 -2.02
N GLY A 152 25.47 -13.41 -2.09
CA GLY A 152 26.31 -13.98 -3.14
C GLY A 152 26.28 -15.51 -3.20
N LEU A 153 27.12 -16.10 -4.05
CA LEU A 153 27.08 -17.53 -4.38
C LEU A 153 27.02 -18.44 -3.14
N ALA A 154 26.04 -19.35 -3.11
CA ALA A 154 26.01 -20.43 -2.14
C ALA A 154 27.23 -21.34 -2.40
N PRO A 155 28.16 -21.50 -1.43
CA PRO A 155 29.42 -22.20 -1.69
C PRO A 155 29.25 -23.72 -1.76
N THR A 156 28.13 -24.25 -1.29
CA THR A 156 27.81 -25.69 -1.33
C THR A 156 26.44 -25.94 -1.92
N THR A 157 26.25 -27.12 -2.51
CA THR A 157 24.98 -27.56 -3.09
C THR A 157 23.88 -27.65 -2.03
N GLU A 158 24.21 -28.05 -0.80
CA GLU A 158 23.25 -28.11 0.31
C GLU A 158 22.73 -26.72 0.64
N LEU A 159 23.60 -25.71 0.70
CA LEU A 159 23.16 -24.34 0.95
C LEU A 159 22.32 -23.81 -0.22
N GLN A 160 22.73 -24.08 -1.47
CA GLN A 160 21.94 -23.70 -2.64
C GLN A 160 20.52 -24.29 -2.60
N GLN A 161 20.39 -25.59 -2.30
CA GLN A 161 19.09 -26.24 -2.15
C GLN A 161 18.28 -25.66 -0.97
N ALA A 162 18.93 -25.38 0.17
CA ALA A 162 18.26 -24.75 1.31
C ALA A 162 17.73 -23.36 0.96
N ARG A 163 18.49 -22.56 0.22
CA ARG A 163 18.06 -21.24 -0.28
C ARG A 163 16.89 -21.34 -1.24
N LEU A 164 16.94 -22.26 -2.20
CA LEU A 164 15.85 -22.51 -3.16
C LEU A 164 14.56 -22.91 -2.45
N LYS A 165 14.64 -23.81 -1.46
CA LYS A 165 13.50 -24.17 -0.60
C LYS A 165 12.94 -22.95 0.11
N LYS A 166 13.79 -22.11 0.68
CA LYS A 166 13.38 -20.90 1.39
C LYS A 166 12.76 -19.83 0.48
N ARG A 167 13.33 -19.61 -0.72
CA ARG A 167 12.75 -18.73 -1.77
C ARG A 167 11.37 -19.23 -2.20
N THR A 168 11.23 -20.53 -2.42
CA THR A 168 9.94 -21.17 -2.76
C THR A 168 8.92 -20.96 -1.65
N HIS A 169 9.31 -21.18 -0.39
CA HIS A 169 8.44 -20.95 0.77
C HIS A 169 7.99 -19.49 0.87
N ALA A 170 8.92 -18.54 0.73
CA ALA A 170 8.60 -17.10 0.73
C ALA A 170 7.61 -16.72 -0.38
N ARG A 171 7.77 -17.27 -1.59
CA ARG A 171 6.81 -17.08 -2.68
C ARG A 171 5.42 -17.60 -2.33
N LEU A 172 5.31 -18.84 -1.85
CA LEU A 172 4.02 -19.44 -1.48
C LEU A 172 3.30 -18.61 -0.40
N ARG A 173 4.04 -18.08 0.57
CA ARG A 173 3.48 -17.18 1.59
C ARG A 173 2.96 -15.88 0.99
N PHE A 174 3.73 -15.27 0.08
CA PHE A 174 3.30 -14.06 -0.63
C PHE A 174 2.04 -14.29 -1.46
N GLU A 175 1.99 -15.37 -2.22
CA GLU A 175 0.82 -15.75 -3.02
C GLU A 175 -0.41 -16.03 -2.14
N SER A 176 -0.24 -16.80 -1.07
CA SER A 176 -1.30 -17.09 -0.09
C SER A 176 -1.86 -15.81 0.54
N ARG A 177 -0.98 -14.88 0.92
CA ARG A 177 -1.35 -13.57 1.44
C ARG A 177 -2.13 -12.75 0.42
N ASN A 178 -1.65 -12.65 -0.81
CA ASN A 178 -2.32 -11.88 -1.86
C ASN A 178 -3.68 -12.47 -2.22
N ALA A 179 -3.79 -13.80 -2.29
CA ALA A 179 -5.06 -14.49 -2.49
C ALA A 179 -6.05 -14.18 -1.34
N ARG A 180 -5.56 -14.13 -0.09
CA ARG A 180 -6.38 -13.75 1.07
C ARG A 180 -6.87 -12.30 0.96
N LEU A 181 -5.97 -11.34 0.70
CA LEU A 181 -6.35 -9.93 0.55
C LEU A 181 -7.32 -9.70 -0.60
N HIS A 182 -7.13 -10.39 -1.72
CA HIS A 182 -8.01 -10.28 -2.87
C HIS A 182 -9.42 -10.76 -2.52
N ARG A 183 -9.56 -11.91 -1.84
CA ARG A 183 -10.87 -12.39 -1.35
C ARG A 183 -11.53 -11.40 -0.41
N GLU A 184 -10.78 -10.83 0.54
CA GLU A 184 -11.31 -9.82 1.47
C GLU A 184 -11.77 -8.55 0.75
N GLN A 185 -11.01 -8.08 -0.25
CA GLN A 185 -11.37 -6.91 -1.05
C GLN A 185 -12.63 -7.16 -1.88
N GLN A 186 -12.73 -8.31 -2.54
CA GLN A 186 -13.92 -8.71 -3.29
C GLN A 186 -15.16 -8.77 -2.38
N ALA A 187 -15.04 -9.35 -1.18
CA ALA A 187 -16.13 -9.39 -0.21
C ALA A 187 -16.57 -7.97 0.21
N ARG A 188 -15.64 -7.07 0.53
CA ARG A 188 -15.94 -5.67 0.88
C ARG A 188 -16.59 -4.89 -0.27
N LEU A 189 -16.24 -5.18 -1.52
CA LEU A 189 -16.86 -4.56 -2.69
C LEU A 189 -18.27 -5.09 -2.91
N ALA A 190 -18.46 -6.40 -2.82
CA ALA A 190 -19.76 -7.04 -2.92
C ALA A 190 -20.74 -6.52 -1.85
N GLU A 191 -20.29 -6.38 -0.60
CA GLU A 191 -21.10 -5.82 0.48
C GLU A 191 -21.49 -4.37 0.20
N ARG A 192 -20.56 -3.54 -0.29
CA ARG A 192 -20.85 -2.14 -0.67
C ARG A 192 -21.89 -2.07 -1.78
N LEU A 193 -21.74 -2.87 -2.83
CA LEU A 193 -22.70 -2.93 -3.94
C LEU A 193 -24.09 -3.40 -3.46
N ALA A 194 -24.15 -4.38 -2.55
CA ALA A 194 -25.41 -4.84 -1.97
C ALA A 194 -26.11 -3.75 -1.13
N ARG A 195 -25.34 -2.99 -0.32
CA ARG A 195 -25.88 -1.85 0.45
C ARG A 195 -26.39 -0.73 -0.47
N SER A 196 -25.68 -0.41 -1.55
CA SER A 196 -26.13 0.59 -2.54
C SER A 196 -27.42 0.16 -3.24
N LYS A 197 -27.48 -1.08 -3.75
CA LYS A 197 -28.69 -1.63 -4.39
C LYS A 197 -29.90 -1.65 -3.45
N LYS A 198 -29.69 -2.00 -2.17
CA LYS A 198 -30.75 -1.96 -1.16
C LYS A 198 -31.26 -0.53 -0.94
N THR A 199 -30.36 0.46 -0.94
CA THR A 199 -30.70 1.88 -0.78
C THR A 199 -31.48 2.40 -1.99
N GLU A 200 -31.07 2.05 -3.21
CA GLU A 200 -31.76 2.37 -4.47
C GLU A 200 -33.14 1.74 -4.52
N ALA A 201 -33.27 0.44 -4.23
CA ALA A 201 -34.56 -0.24 -4.18
C ALA A 201 -35.52 0.40 -3.15
N SER A 202 -35.03 0.81 -1.98
CA SER A 202 -35.84 1.54 -1.00
C SER A 202 -36.23 2.96 -1.45
N ARG A 203 -35.40 3.65 -2.25
CA ARG A 203 -35.73 4.95 -2.85
C ARG A 203 -36.78 4.83 -3.95
N ASP A 204 -36.66 3.83 -4.82
CA ASP A 204 -37.63 3.57 -5.89
C ASP A 204 -38.99 3.15 -5.31
N THR A 205 -38.98 2.37 -4.23
CA THR A 205 -40.20 2.03 -3.48
C THR A 205 -40.83 3.27 -2.83
N ALA A 206 -40.02 4.20 -2.30
CA ALA A 206 -40.50 5.45 -1.72
C ALA A 206 -41.08 6.41 -2.78
N LEU A 207 -40.43 6.58 -3.92
CA LEU A 207 -40.93 7.39 -5.05
C LEU A 207 -42.26 6.86 -5.62
N GLY A 208 -42.46 5.53 -5.64
CA GLY A 208 -43.72 4.92 -6.05
C GLY A 208 -44.89 5.16 -5.10
N SER A 209 -44.63 5.55 -3.84
CA SER A 209 -45.64 5.77 -2.80
C SER A 209 -45.92 7.25 -2.50
N ALA A 210 -45.12 8.17 -3.03
CA ALA A 210 -45.19 9.60 -2.72
C ALA A 210 -45.92 10.42 -3.81
N VAL A 211 -47.22 10.18 -3.97
CA VAL A 211 -48.16 11.20 -4.44
C VAL A 211 -49.22 11.40 -3.36
N LYS A 212 -48.85 12.13 -2.30
CA LYS A 212 -49.73 13.01 -1.50
C LYS A 212 -48.92 13.67 -0.39
N HIS A 213 -49.13 14.99 -0.28
CA HIS A 213 -48.57 15.95 0.68
C HIS A 213 -47.12 16.40 0.50
N VAL A 214 -46.98 17.47 -0.29
CA VAL A 214 -45.98 18.52 -0.03
C VAL A 214 -46.56 19.42 1.07
N GLN A 215 -45.94 19.43 2.24
CA GLN A 215 -46.08 20.51 3.22
C GLN A 215 -44.85 21.43 3.09
N PRO A 216 -45.01 22.75 3.23
CA PRO A 216 -43.94 23.70 3.01
C PRO A 216 -42.86 23.57 4.09
N ASP A 217 -41.63 23.87 3.66
CA ASP A 217 -40.41 23.84 4.44
C ASP A 217 -40.55 24.52 5.81
N LYS A 218 -40.20 23.76 6.85
CA LYS A 218 -40.01 24.26 8.21
C LYS A 218 -38.79 25.19 8.19
N ALA A 219 -38.98 26.46 8.55
CA ALA A 219 -37.92 27.46 8.59
C ALA A 219 -36.69 26.94 9.34
N ALA A 220 -35.53 26.97 8.66
CA ALA A 220 -34.26 26.51 9.20
C ALA A 220 -33.87 27.36 10.41
N THR A 221 -33.59 26.71 11.55
CA THR A 221 -33.16 27.42 12.75
C THR A 221 -31.73 27.96 12.55
N PRO A 222 -31.34 29.07 13.21
CA PRO A 222 -29.95 29.58 13.17
C PRO A 222 -28.90 28.50 13.51
N ASP A 223 -29.23 27.60 14.44
CA ASP A 223 -28.42 26.44 14.81
C ASP A 223 -28.23 25.44 13.67
N ASP A 224 -29.24 25.24 12.83
CA ASP A 224 -29.15 24.34 11.67
C ASP A 224 -28.27 24.94 10.56
N ALA A 225 -28.33 26.26 10.38
CA ALA A 225 -27.44 26.97 9.44
C ALA A 225 -25.98 26.87 9.89
N LEU A 226 -25.72 27.01 11.19
CA LEU A 226 -24.38 26.94 11.76
C LEU A 226 -23.80 25.51 11.71
N LYS A 227 -24.63 24.48 11.98
CA LYS A 227 -24.25 23.07 11.79
C LYS A 227 -23.92 22.77 10.33
N LYS A 228 -24.74 23.24 9.37
CA LYS A 228 -24.49 23.07 7.93
C LYS A 228 -23.18 23.74 7.51
N ALA A 229 -22.89 24.95 7.99
CA ALA A 229 -21.65 25.65 7.67
C ALA A 229 -20.40 24.92 8.23
N ARG A 230 -20.47 24.38 9.45
CA ARG A 230 -19.37 23.55 10.02
C ARG A 230 -19.13 22.28 9.21
N ILE A 231 -20.20 21.61 8.77
CA ILE A 231 -20.08 20.41 7.92
C ILE A 231 -19.47 20.77 6.56
N ALA A 232 -19.92 21.87 5.93
CA ALA A 232 -19.39 22.33 4.65
C ALA A 232 -17.88 22.63 4.73
N LEU A 233 -17.42 23.32 5.77
CA LEU A 233 -16.00 23.60 6.00
C LEU A 233 -15.18 22.31 6.24
N ALA A 234 -15.71 21.37 7.02
CA ALA A 234 -15.04 20.09 7.25
C ALA A 234 -14.89 19.27 5.95
N MET A 235 -15.92 19.27 5.11
CA MET A 235 -15.92 18.55 3.83
C MET A 235 -14.97 19.19 2.81
N SER A 236 -15.00 20.52 2.65
CA SER A 236 -14.08 21.23 1.73
C SER A 236 -12.61 21.04 2.16
N ARG A 237 -12.32 21.12 3.47
CA ARG A 237 -10.99 20.83 4.02
C ARG A 237 -10.54 19.41 3.73
N ALA A 238 -11.42 18.43 3.91
CA ALA A 238 -11.09 17.02 3.64
C ALA A 238 -10.84 16.78 2.15
N GLN A 239 -11.64 17.38 1.27
CA GLN A 239 -11.50 17.28 -0.18
C GLN A 239 -10.18 17.89 -0.68
N LEU A 240 -9.84 19.10 -0.22
CA LEU A 240 -8.57 19.76 -0.55
C LEU A 240 -7.36 18.92 -0.10
N ASN A 241 -7.34 18.46 1.15
CA ASN A 241 -6.23 17.67 1.68
C ASN A 241 -6.08 16.31 0.98
N LYS A 242 -7.19 15.69 0.59
CA LYS A 242 -7.17 14.44 -0.17
C LYS A 242 -6.57 14.66 -1.56
N SER A 243 -6.97 15.74 -2.25
CA SER A 243 -6.43 16.10 -3.56
C SER A 243 -4.95 16.49 -3.49
N LEU A 244 -4.53 17.26 -2.48
CA LEU A 244 -3.11 17.60 -2.27
C LEU A 244 -2.22 16.38 -2.07
N LYS A 245 -2.73 15.33 -1.40
CA LYS A 245 -2.00 14.06 -1.22
C LYS A 245 -2.04 13.16 -2.45
N ALA A 246 -3.09 13.26 -3.26
CA ALA A 246 -3.28 12.45 -4.46
C ALA A 246 -2.47 12.99 -5.65
N PHE A 247 -2.25 14.30 -5.73
CA PHE A 247 -1.48 14.93 -6.80
C PHE A 247 -0.01 15.02 -6.37
N GLY A 248 0.86 14.28 -7.06
CA GLY A 248 2.31 14.29 -6.83
C GLY A 248 2.95 15.68 -7.02
N HIS A 249 4.26 15.80 -6.82
CA HIS A 249 4.96 17.09 -6.96
C HIS A 249 5.98 17.05 -8.11
N PRO A 250 5.90 17.97 -9.10
CA PRO A 250 4.85 18.98 -9.29
C PRO A 250 3.57 18.40 -9.93
N PRO A 251 2.36 18.93 -9.61
CA PRO A 251 1.11 18.51 -10.26
C PRO A 251 1.05 18.98 -11.72
N VAL A 252 0.38 18.22 -12.58
CA VAL A 252 0.14 18.64 -13.99
C VAL A 252 -0.86 19.80 -14.03
N ALA A 253 -0.87 20.59 -15.12
CA ALA A 253 -1.63 21.84 -15.21
C ALA A 253 -3.12 21.73 -14.83
N GLU A 254 -3.79 20.65 -15.24
CA GLU A 254 -5.20 20.40 -14.90
C GLU A 254 -5.41 20.09 -13.40
N GLN A 255 -4.47 19.36 -12.79
CA GLN A 255 -4.48 19.08 -11.35
C GLN A 255 -4.20 20.36 -10.54
N ALA A 256 -3.30 21.21 -11.02
CA ALA A 256 -3.02 22.50 -10.41
C ALA A 256 -4.26 23.42 -10.46
N ALA A 257 -4.95 23.49 -11.60
CA ALA A 257 -6.21 24.23 -11.73
C ALA A 257 -7.28 23.70 -10.76
N ARG A 258 -7.40 22.37 -10.65
CA ARG A 258 -8.33 21.75 -9.70
C ARG A 258 -8.00 22.07 -8.24
N LEU A 259 -6.73 22.13 -7.86
CA LEU A 259 -6.32 22.53 -6.51
C LEU A 259 -6.69 23.98 -6.22
N VAL A 260 -6.56 24.89 -7.19
CA VAL A 260 -6.97 26.30 -7.03
C VAL A 260 -8.48 26.41 -6.82
N GLU A 261 -9.29 25.63 -7.52
CA GLU A 261 -10.75 25.59 -7.29
C GLU A 261 -11.09 25.10 -5.88
N LEU A 262 -10.50 23.99 -5.45
CA LEU A 262 -10.73 23.42 -4.12
C LEU A 262 -10.28 24.35 -3.00
N GLN A 263 -9.20 25.10 -3.22
CA GLN A 263 -8.73 26.12 -2.30
C GLN A 263 -9.76 27.26 -2.15
N ARG A 264 -10.32 27.75 -3.27
CA ARG A 264 -11.39 28.77 -3.24
C ARG A 264 -12.66 28.27 -2.56
N GLU A 265 -13.04 27.01 -2.79
CA GLU A 265 -14.18 26.38 -2.10
C GLU A 265 -13.97 26.30 -0.58
N TYR A 266 -12.75 25.97 -0.15
CA TYR A 266 -12.38 25.95 1.27
C TYR A 266 -12.47 27.36 1.90
N GLU A 267 -11.88 28.36 1.25
CA GLU A 267 -11.90 29.75 1.71
C GLU A 267 -13.32 30.31 1.78
N ALA A 268 -14.16 30.02 0.79
CA ALA A 268 -15.57 30.43 0.79
C ALA A 268 -16.37 29.79 1.94
N ALA A 269 -16.13 28.50 2.22
CA ALA A 269 -16.78 27.81 3.35
C ALA A 269 -16.32 28.37 4.71
N GLU A 270 -15.06 28.76 4.82
CA GLU A 270 -14.49 29.38 6.02
C GLU A 270 -15.10 30.77 6.28
N GLN A 271 -15.20 31.60 5.24
CA GLN A 271 -15.85 32.91 5.31
C GLN A 271 -17.33 32.81 5.66
N ALA A 272 -18.06 31.84 5.09
CA ALA A 272 -19.46 31.61 5.39
C ALA A 272 -19.66 31.21 6.87
N LEU A 273 -18.83 30.33 7.42
CA LEU A 273 -18.90 29.95 8.82
C LEU A 273 -18.56 31.13 9.74
N ASN A 274 -17.52 31.91 9.42
CA ASN A 274 -17.13 33.07 10.21
C ASN A 274 -18.22 34.13 10.24
N THR A 275 -18.90 34.38 9.12
CA THR A 275 -20.03 35.32 9.03
C THR A 275 -21.20 34.91 9.94
N LEU A 276 -21.49 33.62 10.03
CA LEU A 276 -22.54 33.09 10.92
C LEU A 276 -22.14 33.16 12.40
N LEU A 277 -20.86 32.92 12.70
CA LEU A 277 -20.33 33.02 14.07
C LEU A 277 -20.33 34.48 14.57
N THR A 278 -19.93 35.43 13.73
CA THR A 278 -19.97 36.86 14.08
C THR A 278 -21.40 37.37 14.23
N ALA A 279 -22.32 36.98 13.34
CA ALA A 279 -23.74 37.33 13.44
C ALA A 279 -24.39 36.80 14.73
N SER A 280 -24.01 35.60 15.18
CA SER A 280 -24.51 35.01 16.44
C SER A 280 -23.96 35.73 17.68
N SER A 281 -22.75 36.28 17.61
CA SER A 281 -22.14 37.03 18.73
C SER A 281 -22.70 38.45 18.91
N THR A 282 -23.19 39.08 17.83
CA THR A 282 -23.77 40.43 17.89
C THR A 282 -25.19 40.46 18.48
N THR A 283 -25.93 39.35 18.38
CA THR A 283 -27.29 39.22 18.92
C THR A 283 -27.33 39.12 20.45
N ASP A 284 -26.29 38.57 21.09
CA ASP A 284 -26.24 38.46 22.57
C ASP A 284 -25.94 39.79 23.28
N THR A 285 -25.38 40.78 22.59
CA THR A 285 -24.98 42.07 23.20
C THR A 285 -26.09 43.13 23.28
N GLN A 286 -27.28 42.90 22.71
CA GLN A 286 -28.37 43.90 22.68
C GLN A 286 -29.48 43.67 23.73
N GLU A 287 -29.48 42.58 24.49
CA GLU A 287 -30.54 42.31 25.50
C GLU A 287 -30.22 42.81 26.93
N THR A 288 -29.05 43.40 27.19
CA THR A 288 -28.64 43.85 28.54
C THR A 288 -28.51 45.37 28.72
N PHE A 289 -29.40 46.17 28.13
CA PHE A 289 -29.53 47.57 28.53
C PHE A 289 -30.98 48.09 28.34
N CYS A 290 -31.75 48.11 29.42
CA CYS A 290 -32.95 48.93 29.57
C CYS A 290 -32.93 49.54 30.98
N PRO A 291 -33.30 50.82 31.16
CA PRO A 291 -32.83 51.71 32.24
C PRO A 291 -33.40 51.42 33.63
#